data_AF-A0A0H5R2T7-F1
#
_entry.id   AF-A0A0H5R2T7-F1
#
_cell.length_a   1.000
_cell.length_b   1.000
_cell.length_c   1.000
_cell.angle_alpha   90.00
_cell.angle_beta   90.00
_cell.angle_gamma   90.00
#
_symmetry.space_group_name_H-M   'P 1'
#
loop_
_entity.id
_entity.type
_entity.pdbx_description
1 polymer ?
#
loop_
_entity_poly.entity_id
_entity_poly.type
_entity_poly.pdbx_seq_one_letter_code
_entity_poly.pdbx_strand_id
1 'polypeptide(L)'
;DNGDSFDVRDTNGEPPLEGLISHISNEPEAVVTLFDETRHGLSNGDQVVFSDIEGMTELNNVPCKVAVLGPYSFRIDHDTTNYNLYKNAGTFRQLKPLFNMNFRRLRDC
;
A
#
# COMPACT_ATOMS: atom_id res chain seq x y z
N ASP A 1 -8.88 16.36 -20.98
CA ASP A 1 -8.38 15.17 -21.68
C ASP A 1 -7.38 14.49 -20.76
N ASN A 2 -7.68 13.23 -20.43
CA ASN A 2 -6.81 12.15 -19.88
C ASN A 2 -6.61 11.99 -18.36
N GLY A 3 -7.18 10.88 -17.83
CA GLY A 3 -6.81 10.19 -16.58
C GLY A 3 -7.96 10.10 -15.57
N ASP A 4 -9.07 9.41 -15.83
CA ASP A 4 -9.27 7.95 -15.88
C ASP A 4 -9.41 7.30 -14.47
N SER A 5 -10.61 6.73 -14.26
CA SER A 5 -10.99 5.67 -13.30
C SER A 5 -10.78 5.85 -11.78
N PHE A 6 -11.70 6.56 -11.13
CA PHE A 6 -12.00 6.36 -9.71
C PHE A 6 -13.03 5.22 -9.53
N ASP A 7 -12.59 3.97 -9.37
CA ASP A 7 -13.45 2.83 -8.98
C ASP A 7 -13.76 2.93 -7.47
N VAL A 8 -14.76 3.75 -7.12
CA VAL A 8 -15.25 3.91 -5.74
C VAL A 8 -16.10 2.70 -5.37
N ARG A 9 -15.45 1.64 -4.88
CA ARG A 9 -16.11 0.57 -4.12
C ARG A 9 -15.95 0.83 -2.64
N ASP A 10 -16.84 1.64 -2.08
CA ASP A 10 -16.86 1.90 -0.65
C ASP A 10 -18.06 1.22 0.02
N THR A 11 -17.77 0.28 0.93
CA THR A 11 -18.77 -0.41 1.77
C THR A 11 -18.65 -0.02 3.24
N ASN A 12 -17.77 0.93 3.60
CA ASN A 12 -17.47 1.28 4.99
C ASN A 12 -17.28 2.79 5.28
N GLY A 13 -17.47 3.68 4.30
CA GLY A 13 -17.62 5.13 4.48
C GLY A 13 -16.34 5.96 4.64
N GLU A 14 -15.14 5.36 4.57
CA GLU A 14 -13.87 6.11 4.61
C GLU A 14 -12.98 5.70 3.44
N PRO A 15 -12.39 6.65 2.69
CA PRO A 15 -11.54 6.32 1.57
C PRO A 15 -10.28 5.55 2.02
N PRO A 16 -9.88 4.47 1.34
CA PRO A 16 -8.60 3.82 1.60
C PRO A 16 -7.44 4.79 1.31
N LEU A 17 -6.34 4.70 2.06
CA LEU A 17 -5.16 5.50 1.76
C LEU A 17 -4.52 5.00 0.46
N GLU A 18 -4.24 5.92 -0.46
CA GLU A 18 -3.62 5.63 -1.74
C GLU A 18 -2.63 6.72 -2.11
N GLY A 19 -1.64 6.37 -2.93
CA GLY A 19 -0.65 7.35 -3.38
C GLY A 19 0.30 6.81 -4.45
N LEU A 20 0.95 7.76 -5.13
CA LEU A 20 1.87 7.49 -6.22
C LEU A 20 3.27 7.19 -5.70
N ILE A 21 3.87 6.15 -6.26
CA ILE A 21 5.20 5.69 -5.94
C ILE A 21 6.19 6.36 -6.88
N SER A 22 7.25 6.95 -6.32
CA SER A 22 8.33 7.54 -7.09
C SER A 22 9.45 6.53 -7.32
N HIS A 23 9.76 5.70 -6.32
CA HIS A 23 10.88 4.77 -6.40
C HIS A 23 10.70 3.58 -5.44
N ILE A 24 11.21 2.41 -5.84
CA ILE A 24 11.24 1.19 -5.02
C ILE A 24 12.65 0.61 -5.04
N SER A 25 13.24 0.41 -3.86
CA SER A 25 14.55 -0.23 -3.71
C SER A 25 14.47 -1.76 -3.89
N ASN A 26 15.53 -2.34 -4.46
CA ASN A 26 15.69 -3.77 -4.72
C ASN A 26 16.45 -4.45 -3.56
N GLU A 27 15.80 -4.59 -2.42
CA GLU A 27 16.40 -5.01 -1.15
C GLU A 27 15.47 -5.99 -0.41
N PRO A 28 15.96 -6.77 0.59
CA PRO A 28 15.09 -7.66 1.36
C PRO A 28 14.00 -6.92 2.13
N GLU A 29 14.28 -5.67 2.52
CA GLU A 29 13.30 -4.71 3.05
C GLU A 29 13.17 -3.57 2.04
N ALA A 30 12.41 -3.78 0.98
CA ALA A 30 12.28 -2.79 -0.08
C ALA A 30 11.75 -1.45 0.47
N VAL A 31 12.52 -0.39 0.25
CA VAL A 31 12.13 0.98 0.61
C VAL A 31 11.33 1.57 -0.54
N VAL A 32 10.11 2.00 -0.25
CA VAL A 32 9.23 2.68 -1.17
C VAL A 32 9.23 4.17 -0.82
N THR A 33 9.55 4.99 -1.82
CA THR A 33 9.50 6.44 -1.75
C THR A 33 8.30 6.92 -2.55
N LEU A 34 7.59 7.91 -2.02
CA LEU A 34 6.42 8.51 -2.66
C LEU A 34 6.82 9.77 -3.41
N PHE A 35 5.90 10.29 -4.22
CA PHE A 35 6.06 11.62 -4.78
C PHE A 35 6.01 12.67 -3.66
N ASP A 36 6.88 13.69 -3.70
CA ASP A 36 7.19 14.62 -2.60
C ASP A 36 5.96 15.37 -2.03
N GLU A 37 4.86 15.40 -2.79
CA GLU A 37 3.65 16.15 -2.45
C GLU A 37 2.57 15.29 -1.76
N THR A 38 2.80 13.99 -1.58
CA THR A 38 1.78 13.07 -1.03
C THR A 38 2.27 12.37 0.23
N ARG A 39 1.68 12.71 1.38
CA ARG A 39 1.85 11.94 2.62
C ARG A 39 1.08 10.63 2.52
N HIS A 40 1.70 9.51 2.87
CA HIS A 40 1.00 8.22 2.83
C HIS A 40 -0.10 8.07 3.87
N GLY A 41 0.02 8.69 5.05
CA GLY A 41 -0.91 8.49 6.17
C GLY A 41 -0.90 7.09 6.81
N LEU A 42 -0.19 6.13 6.22
CA LEU A 42 0.01 4.77 6.75
C LEU A 42 0.68 4.77 8.13
N SER A 43 0.42 3.70 8.88
CA SER A 43 1.05 3.39 10.17
C SER A 43 1.86 2.10 10.09
N ASN A 44 2.70 1.85 11.10
CA ASN A 44 3.47 0.61 11.15
C ASN A 44 2.55 -0.61 11.35
N GLY A 45 2.78 -1.64 10.54
CA GLY A 45 2.00 -2.87 10.55
C GLY A 45 0.71 -2.82 9.72
N ASP A 46 0.43 -1.70 9.06
CA ASP A 46 -0.63 -1.62 8.05
C ASP A 46 -0.28 -2.48 6.83
N GLN A 47 -1.30 -2.91 6.07
CA GLN A 47 -1.09 -3.70 4.86
C GLN A 47 -1.46 -2.86 3.65
N VAL A 48 -0.60 -2.85 2.64
CA VAL A 48 -0.85 -2.18 1.38
C VAL A 48 -0.69 -3.17 0.24
N VAL A 49 -1.40 -2.90 -0.85
CA VAL A 49 -1.27 -3.61 -2.12
C VAL A 49 -0.75 -2.64 -3.16
N PHE A 50 0.10 -3.13 -4.05
CA PHE A 50 0.66 -2.36 -5.15
C PHE A 50 -0.05 -2.68 -6.45
N SER A 51 -0.21 -1.68 -7.30
CA SER A 51 -0.78 -1.81 -8.64
C SER A 51 -0.03 -0.91 -9.62
N ASP A 52 -0.09 -1.26 -10.90
CA ASP A 52 0.48 -0.46 -12.00
C ASP A 52 2.00 -0.23 -11.90
N ILE A 53 2.73 -1.10 -11.19
CA ILE A 53 4.18 -1.05 -11.13
C ILE A 53 4.76 -1.60 -12.44
N GLU A 54 5.58 -0.79 -13.12
CA GLU A 54 6.39 -1.26 -14.25
C GLU A 54 7.81 -1.63 -13.82
N GLY A 55 8.37 -2.66 -14.47
CA GLY A 55 9.67 -3.21 -14.10
C GLY A 55 9.52 -4.27 -13.02
N MET A 56 8.94 -3.94 -11.86
CA MET A 56 8.78 -4.86 -10.72
C MET A 56 7.34 -5.40 -10.61
N THR A 57 6.90 -6.10 -11.66
CA THR A 57 5.51 -6.56 -11.76
C THR A 57 5.12 -7.65 -10.78
N GLU A 58 6.10 -8.40 -10.27
CA GLU A 58 5.91 -9.42 -9.23
C GLU A 58 5.33 -8.84 -7.93
N LEU A 59 5.51 -7.54 -7.69
CA LEU A 59 4.96 -6.85 -6.53
C LEU A 59 3.49 -6.45 -6.72
N ASN A 60 2.99 -6.41 -7.96
CA ASN A 60 1.62 -6.03 -8.25
C ASN A 60 0.63 -7.07 -7.67
N ASN A 61 -0.42 -6.59 -7.03
CA ASN A 61 -1.45 -7.38 -6.36
C ASN A 61 -0.94 -8.22 -5.17
N VAL A 62 0.25 -7.92 -4.64
CA VAL A 62 0.80 -8.61 -3.46
C VAL A 62 0.57 -7.76 -2.20
N PRO A 63 -0.12 -8.30 -1.17
CA PRO A 63 -0.33 -7.61 0.10
C PRO A 63 0.95 -7.60 0.93
N CYS A 64 1.55 -6.43 1.11
CA CYS A 64 2.80 -6.27 1.85
C CYS A 64 2.55 -5.48 3.14
N LYS A 65 3.26 -5.86 4.20
CA LYS A 65 3.20 -5.14 5.48
C LYS A 65 4.12 -3.93 5.45
N VAL A 66 3.60 -2.79 5.88
CA VAL A 66 4.32 -1.51 5.84
C VAL A 66 4.99 -1.20 7.16
N ALA A 67 6.23 -0.73 7.08
CA ALA A 67 6.98 -0.13 8.18
C ALA A 67 7.32 1.32 7.83
N VAL A 68 6.61 2.26 8.45
CA VAL A 68 6.80 3.70 8.23
C VAL A 68 8.20 4.11 8.69
N LEU A 69 8.99 4.67 7.79
CA LEU A 69 10.31 5.24 8.10
C LEU A 69 10.22 6.76 8.28
N GLY A 70 9.38 7.41 7.49
CA GLY A 70 9.14 8.84 7.51
C GLY A 70 7.85 9.19 6.78
N PRO A 71 7.44 10.45 6.74
CA PRO A 71 6.14 10.88 6.20
C PRO A 71 5.95 10.65 4.68
N TYR A 72 7.04 10.38 3.96
CA TYR A 72 7.07 10.22 2.49
C TYR A 72 7.72 8.90 2.06
N SER A 73 8.16 8.08 3.03
CA SER A 73 8.98 6.91 2.78
C SER A 73 8.64 5.82 3.77
N PHE A 74 8.43 4.62 3.26
CA PHE A 74 8.15 3.46 4.09
C PHE A 74 8.82 2.22 3.53
N ARG A 75 9.09 1.25 4.39
CA ARG A 75 9.56 -0.08 4.00
C ARG A 75 8.39 -1.02 3.86
N ILE A 76 8.57 -2.00 2.99
CA ILE A 76 7.72 -3.18 2.94
C ILE A 76 8.48 -4.40 3.42
N ASP A 77 7.80 -5.23 4.20
CA ASP A 77 8.31 -6.53 4.65
C ASP A 77 8.15 -7.55 3.52
N HIS A 78 8.88 -7.33 2.42
CA HIS A 78 8.81 -8.16 1.23
C HIS A 78 10.16 -8.15 0.52
N ASP A 79 10.71 -9.34 0.27
CA ASP A 79 12.00 -9.49 -0.40
C ASP A 79 11.83 -9.22 -1.90
N THR A 80 12.37 -8.10 -2.37
CA THR A 80 12.36 -7.77 -3.79
C THR A 80 13.68 -8.10 -4.47
N THR A 81 14.67 -8.68 -3.78
CA THR A 81 16.04 -8.89 -4.32
C THR A 81 16.06 -9.77 -5.58
N ASN A 82 15.12 -10.70 -5.70
CA ASN A 82 14.97 -11.57 -6.86
C ASN A 82 14.08 -10.96 -7.95
N TYR A 83 13.54 -9.76 -7.73
CA TYR A 83 12.62 -9.11 -8.64
C TYR A 83 13.39 -8.22 -9.61
N ASN A 84 12.72 -7.92 -10.71
CA ASN A 84 13.20 -6.94 -11.66
C ASN A 84 13.26 -5.53 -11.05
N LEU A 85 14.19 -4.72 -11.54
CA LEU A 85 14.35 -3.33 -11.11
C LEU A 85 13.08 -2.53 -11.45
N TYR A 86 12.61 -1.75 -10.48
CA TYR A 86 11.56 -0.76 -10.69
C TYR A 86 11.95 0.18 -11.83
N LYS A 87 11.05 0.38 -12.78
CA LYS A 87 11.27 1.31 -13.90
C LYS A 87 10.59 2.63 -13.63
N ASN A 88 9.25 2.61 -13.68
CA ASN A 88 8.38 3.77 -13.57
C ASN A 88 6.98 3.30 -13.18
N ALA A 89 6.12 4.26 -12.83
CA ALA A 89 4.73 4.04 -12.46
C ALA A 89 4.54 3.12 -11.25
N GLY A 90 3.41 3.29 -10.57
CA GLY A 90 3.10 2.50 -9.40
C GLY A 90 2.23 3.28 -8.45
N THR A 91 1.20 2.61 -7.96
CA THR A 91 0.27 3.16 -6.98
C THR A 91 0.16 2.16 -5.85
N PHE A 92 0.23 2.63 -4.61
CA PHE A 92 -0.12 1.79 -3.47
C PHE A 92 -1.55 2.07 -3.06
N ARG A 93 -2.22 1.06 -2.54
CA ARG A 93 -3.54 1.16 -1.92
C ARG A 93 -3.55 0.42 -0.60
N GLN A 94 -4.04 1.06 0.44
CA GLN A 94 -4.17 0.45 1.75
C GLN A 94 -5.27 -0.61 1.74
N LEU A 95 -4.92 -1.80 2.22
CA LEU A 95 -5.86 -2.86 2.50
C LEU A 95 -6.48 -2.60 3.86
N LYS A 96 -7.76 -2.27 3.88
CA LYS A 96 -8.48 -2.22 5.15
C LYS A 96 -8.47 -3.61 5.77
N PRO A 97 -8.10 -3.76 7.05
CA PRO A 97 -8.31 -5.01 7.74
C PRO A 97 -9.81 -5.31 7.63
N LEU A 98 -10.17 -6.47 7.06
CA LEU A 98 -11.53 -6.96 7.14
C LEU A 98 -11.85 -7.00 8.62
N PHE A 99 -12.69 -6.07 9.07
CA PHE A 99 -13.10 -5.99 10.46
C PHE A 99 -13.88 -7.27 10.73
N ASN A 100 -13.17 -8.31 11.18
CA ASN A 100 -13.76 -9.45 11.83
C ASN A 100 -14.19 -8.92 13.20
N MET A 101 -15.26 -8.11 13.21
CA MET A 101 -15.97 -7.74 14.42
C MET A 101 -16.51 -9.05 15.01
N ASN A 102 -15.66 -9.72 15.79
CA ASN A 102 -16.12 -10.58 16.86
C ASN A 102 -16.85 -9.65 17.83
N PHE A 103 -18.12 -9.38 17.55
CA PHE A 103 -19.06 -8.99 18.57
C PHE A 103 -19.02 -10.13 19.59
N ARG A 104 -18.23 -9.96 20.66
CA ARG A 104 -18.58 -10.64 21.91
C ARG A 104 -19.99 -10.18 22.19
N ARG A 105 -20.96 -11.11 22.10
CA ARG A 105 -22.31 -10.88 22.60
C ARG A 105 -22.16 -10.28 23.99
N LEU A 106 -22.62 -9.05 24.15
CA LEU A 106 -22.79 -8.42 25.45
C LEU A 106 -23.74 -9.33 26.21
N ARG A 107 -23.18 -10.16 27.09
CA ARG A 107 -23.97 -11.04 27.95
C ARG A 107 -24.54 -10.12 29.03
N ASP A 108 -25.79 -9.76 28.82
CA ASP A 108 -26.88 -9.79 29.81
C ASP A 108 -26.47 -9.44 31.25
N CYS A 109 -26.91 -8.26 31.70
CA CYS A 109 -27.15 -7.95 33.11
C CYS A 109 -28.60 -7.52 33.27
#